data_AF-A0A0G1XQX1-F1
#
_entry.id   AF-A0A0G1XQX1-F1
#
_cell.length_a   1.000
_cell.length_b   1.000
_cell.length_c   1.000
_cell.angle_alpha   90.00
_cell.angle_beta   90.00
_cell.angle_gamma   90.00
#
_symmetry.space_group_name_H-M   'P 1'
#
loop_
_entity.id
_entity.type
_entity.pdbx_description
1 polymer ?
#
loop_
_entity_poly.entity_id
_entity_poly.type
_entity_poly.pdbx_seq_one_letter_code
_entity_poly.pdbx_strand_id
1 'polypeptide(L)' 'DDQSVSSKALAEAVSKTARSGSFTHYAESLDAAEKLVHELVQPGDVLFFQGAGDIDDVARRLISSI' A
#
# COMPACT_ATOMS: atom_id res chain seq x y z
N ASP A 1 11.12 -10.78 23.64
CA ASP A 1 11.80 -9.92 22.65
C ASP A 1 10.83 -9.48 21.59
N ASP A 2 10.23 -8.30 21.78
CA ASP A 2 9.47 -7.62 20.73
C ASP A 2 10.48 -7.07 19.72
N GLN A 3 10.85 -7.89 18.74
CA GLN A 3 11.58 -7.39 17.59
C GLN A 3 10.66 -6.45 16.82
N SER A 4 10.95 -5.15 16.86
CA SER A 4 10.23 -4.15 16.06
C SER A 4 10.49 -4.42 14.59
N VAL A 5 9.59 -5.16 13.94
CA VAL A 5 9.64 -5.35 12.48
C VAL A 5 9.18 -4.04 11.84
N SER A 6 10.05 -3.41 11.05
CA SER A 6 9.67 -2.21 10.30
C SER A 6 8.74 -2.61 9.14
N SER A 7 7.81 -1.71 8.79
CA SER A 7 6.92 -1.88 7.62
C SER A 7 7.70 -2.11 6.33
N LYS A 8 8.88 -1.49 6.20
CA LYS A 8 9.81 -1.72 5.09
C LYS A 8 10.31 -3.16 5.01
N ALA A 9 10.71 -3.74 6.15
CA ALA A 9 11.16 -5.12 6.20
C ALA A 9 10.04 -6.10 5.80
N LEU A 10 8.79 -5.79 6.18
CA LEU A 10 7.62 -6.55 5.73
C LEU A 10 7.44 -6.47 4.21
N ALA A 11 7.49 -5.28 3.63
CA ALA A 11 7.37 -5.10 2.17
C ALA A 11 8.48 -5.85 1.41
N GLU A 12 9.72 -5.81 1.91
CA GLU A 12 10.84 -6.58 1.33
C GLU A 12 10.61 -8.10 1.43
N ALA A 13 10.05 -8.59 2.53
CA ALA A 13 9.73 -10.01 2.69
C ALA A 13 8.60 -10.47 1.75
N VAL A 14 7.57 -9.63 1.57
CA VAL A 14 6.49 -9.88 0.59
C VAL A 14 7.07 -9.93 -0.82
N SER A 15 7.91 -8.95 -1.20
CA SER A 15 8.51 -8.91 -2.53
C SER A 15 9.36 -10.16 -2.84
N LYS A 16 10.06 -10.73 -1.85
CA LYS A 16 10.87 -11.95 -2.01
C LYS A 16 10.03 -13.22 -2.21
N THR A 17 8.79 -13.22 -1.73
CA THR A 17 7.89 -14.38 -1.74
C THR A 17 6.75 -14.27 -2.77
N ALA A 18 6.62 -13.11 -3.40
CA ALA A 18 5.60 -12.83 -4.39
C ALA A 18 5.72 -13.75 -5.62
N ARG A 19 4.56 -14.12 -6.18
CA ARG A 19 4.51 -14.93 -7.42
C ARG A 19 5.03 -14.11 -8.60
N SER A 20 5.57 -14.80 -9.60
CA SER A 20 5.99 -14.16 -10.85
C SER A 20 4.85 -13.31 -11.44
N GLY A 21 5.16 -12.06 -11.80
CA GLY A 21 4.18 -11.07 -12.28
C GLY A 21 3.46 -10.26 -11.21
N SER A 22 3.74 -10.50 -9.92
CA SER A 22 3.27 -9.64 -8.82
C SER A 22 4.29 -8.54 -8.54
N PHE A 23 3.81 -7.32 -8.29
CA PHE A 23 4.64 -6.16 -7.95
C PHE A 23 4.39 -5.74 -6.51
N THR A 24 5.46 -5.38 -5.79
CA THR A 24 5.36 -4.86 -4.44
C THR A 24 5.97 -3.46 -4.41
N HIS A 25 5.23 -2.53 -3.84
CA HIS A 25 5.66 -1.15 -3.66
C HIS A 25 5.65 -0.80 -2.17
N TYR A 26 6.54 0.09 -1.76
CA TYR A 26 6.63 0.57 -0.40
C TYR A 26 6.63 2.10 -0.38
N ALA A 27 5.85 2.67 0.53
CA ALA A 27 5.77 4.10 0.79
C ALA A 27 6.02 4.37 2.28
N GLU A 28 6.83 5.40 2.58
CA GLU A 28 7.24 5.75 3.94
C GLU A 28 6.20 6.63 4.68
N SER A 29 5.21 7.15 3.96
CA SER A 29 4.13 7.98 4.50
C SER A 29 2.81 7.74 3.79
N LEU A 30 1.70 8.17 4.41
CA LEU A 30 0.36 8.07 3.83
C LEU A 30 0.24 8.87 2.54
N ASP A 31 0.81 10.08 2.47
CA ASP A 31 0.77 10.92 1.27
C ASP A 31 1.58 10.30 0.12
N ALA A 32 2.70 9.64 0.43
CA ALA A 32 3.46 8.90 -0.57
C ALA A 32 2.69 7.66 -1.06
N ALA A 33 1.97 6.98 -0.16
CA ALA A 33 1.12 5.85 -0.51
C ALA A 33 -0.04 6.29 -1.41
N GLU A 34 -0.70 7.41 -1.09
CA GLU A 34 -1.79 7.98 -1.89
C GLU A 34 -1.32 8.31 -3.33
N LYS A 35 -0.18 8.98 -3.48
CA LYS A 35 0.41 9.27 -4.79
C LYS A 35 0.71 7.99 -5.58
N LEU A 36 1.29 6.99 -4.91
CA LEU A 36 1.63 5.72 -5.54
C LEU A 36 0.38 4.98 -6.03
N VAL A 37 -0.70 4.99 -5.25
CA VAL A 37 -1.97 4.40 -5.67
C VAL A 37 -2.53 5.15 -6.89
N HIS A 38 -2.48 6.48 -6.91
CA HIS A 38 -2.91 7.28 -8.07
C HIS A 38 -2.12 7.00 -9.35
N GLU A 39 -0.83 6.69 -9.24
CA GLU A 39 0.02 6.38 -10.40
C GLU A 39 -0.24 4.97 -10.96
N LEU A 40 -0.58 4.00 -10.10
CA LEU A 40 -0.72 2.59 -10.49
C LEU A 40 -2.13 2.21 -10.93
N VAL A 41 -3.16 2.78 -10.29
CA VAL A 41 -4.55 2.35 -10.47
C VAL A 41 -5.13 2.88 -11.77
N GLN A 42 -5.90 2.02 -12.44
CA GLN A 42 -6.61 2.34 -13.68
C GLN A 42 -8.13 2.26 -13.48
N PRO A 43 -8.92 2.96 -14.31
CA PRO A 43 -10.37 2.85 -14.28
C PRO A 43 -10.84 1.38 -14.43
N GLY A 44 -11.67 0.94 -13.48
CA GLY A 44 -12.20 -0.43 -13.43
C GLY A 44 -11.47 -1.37 -12.47
N ASP A 45 -10.33 -0.95 -11.91
CA ASP A 45 -9.65 -1.71 -10.87
C ASP A 45 -10.47 -1.75 -9.56
N VAL A 46 -10.31 -2.85 -8.81
CA VAL A 46 -10.86 -3.01 -7.47
C VAL A 46 -9.72 -2.98 -6.46
N LEU A 47 -9.78 -2.02 -5.53
CA LEU A 47 -8.76 -1.83 -4.51
C LEU A 47 -9.23 -2.43 -3.18
N PHE A 48 -8.31 -3.10 -2.48
CA PHE A 48 -8.51 -3.58 -1.11
C PHE A 48 -7.55 -2.86 -0.17
N PHE A 49 -8.09 -2.13 0.80
CA PHE A 49 -7.31 -1.47 1.85
C PHE A 49 -7.36 -2.32 3.12
N GLN A 50 -6.18 -2.71 3.62
CA GLN A 50 -6.07 -3.50 4.84
C GLN A 50 -5.10 -2.84 5.81
N GLY A 51 -5.57 -2.61 7.03
CA GLY A 51 -4.80 -2.02 8.11
C GLY A 51 -5.75 -1.47 9.18
N ALA A 52 -5.18 -1.07 10.32
CA ALA A 52 -5.89 -0.32 11.35
C ALA A 52 -5.38 1.13 11.35
N GLY A 53 -6.24 2.07 11.74
CA GLY A 53 -5.90 3.50 11.82
C GLY A 53 -6.00 4.23 10.48
N ASP A 54 -5.03 5.10 10.22
CA ASP A 54 -5.10 6.17 9.21
C ASP A 54 -5.14 5.72 7.74
N ILE A 55 -5.10 4.41 7.46
CA ILE A 55 -5.29 3.88 6.11
C ILE A 55 -6.72 4.11 5.59
N ASP A 56 -7.72 4.23 6.48
CA ASP A 56 -9.08 4.61 6.12
C ASP A 56 -9.13 6.02 5.50
N ASP A 57 -8.29 6.95 5.98
CA ASP A 57 -8.22 8.31 5.44
C ASP A 57 -7.68 8.34 4.01
N VAL A 58 -6.73 7.46 3.69
CA VAL A 58 -6.23 7.30 2.31
C VAL A 58 -7.34 6.76 1.41
N ALA A 59 -8.08 5.75 1.86
CA ALA A 59 -9.19 5.19 1.09
C ALA A 59 -10.30 6.23 0.81
N ARG A 60 -10.65 7.04 1.82
CA ARG A 60 -11.65 8.12 1.67
C ARG A 60 -11.21 9.20 0.70
N ARG A 61 -9.95 9.64 0.79
CA ARG A 61 -9.39 10.66 -0.11
C ARG A 61 -9.39 10.19 -1.56
N LEU A 62 -9.00 8.93 -1.79
CA LEU A 62 -9.00 8.34 -3.13
C LEU A 62 -10.40 8.28 -3.74
N ILE A 63 -11.45 7.98 -2.97
CA ILE A 63 -12.83 8.01 -3.50
C ILE A 63 -13.25 9.43 -3.89
N SER A 64 -12.76 10.46 -3.19
CA SER A 64 -13.12 11.86 -3.48
C SER A 64 -12.37 12.47 -4.67
N SER A 65 -11.29 11.83 -5.14
CA SER A 65 -10.43 12.32 -6.23
C SER A 65 -10.63 11.59 -7.55
N ILE A 66 -11.51 10.57 -7.60
CA ILE A 66 -11.93 9.83 -8.81
C ILE A 66 -13.32 10.31 -9.23
#